data_AF-A0A182N753-F1
#
_entry.id   AF-A0A182N753-F1
#
_cell.length_a   1.000
_cell.length_b   1.000
_cell.length_c   1.000
_cell.angle_alpha   90.00
_cell.angle_beta   90.00
_cell.angle_gamma   90.00
#
_symmetry.space_group_name_H-M   'P 1'
#
loop_
_entity.id
_entity.type
_entity.pdbx_description
1 polymer ?
#
loop_
_entity_poly.entity_id
_entity_poly.type
_entity_poly.pdbx_seq_one_letter_code
_entity_poly.pdbx_strand_id
1 'polypeptide(L)'
;IENIPAVKYVAVAGKNITLDCPGVNERSLVETLVWRTSHTIAEYVNGLPLVSNQRLTLLADNFSLVLSPASASDTAEYSCLLNDRHNPEAVVDLLVQDVPDPPGRPLVVSFTSRSVDLSWAHSQDPRNAPVTNFIIETRR
;
A
#
# COMPACT_ATOMS: atom_id res chain seq x y z
N ILE A 1 -26.45 -6.25 -9.76
CA ILE A 1 -25.05 -5.88 -9.47
C ILE A 1 -24.83 -6.29 -8.04
N GLU A 2 -24.19 -7.44 -7.80
CA GLU A 2 -23.85 -7.87 -6.44
C GLU A 2 -22.79 -6.93 -5.88
N ASN A 3 -22.98 -6.46 -4.66
CA ASN A 3 -22.02 -5.61 -3.98
C ASN A 3 -20.99 -6.52 -3.28
N ILE A 4 -19.81 -6.68 -3.87
CA ILE A 4 -18.75 -7.51 -3.30
C ILE A 4 -18.20 -6.79 -2.06
N PRO A 5 -18.06 -7.45 -0.90
CA PRO A 5 -17.54 -6.82 0.31
C PRO A 5 -16.07 -6.43 0.14
N ALA A 6 -15.62 -5.45 0.94
CA ALA A 6 -14.24 -4.97 0.93
C ALA A 6 -13.59 -5.08 2.32
N VAL A 7 -12.36 -5.57 2.37
CA VAL A 7 -11.50 -5.63 3.56
C VAL A 7 -10.42 -4.56 3.43
N LYS A 8 -10.30 -3.68 4.43
CA LYS A 8 -9.40 -2.52 4.37
C LYS A 8 -8.11 -2.78 5.12
N TYR A 9 -6.98 -2.46 4.47
CA TYR A 9 -5.66 -2.45 5.08
C TYR A 9 -5.03 -1.06 4.97
N VAL A 10 -4.37 -0.62 6.05
CA VAL A 10 -3.55 0.59 6.05
C VAL A 10 -2.14 0.18 6.45
N ALA A 11 -1.16 0.51 5.60
CA ALA A 11 0.24 0.17 5.83
C ALA A 11 1.12 1.42 5.75
N VAL A 12 2.30 1.33 6.37
CA VAL A 12 3.33 2.37 6.29
C VAL A 12 4.39 1.94 5.28
N ALA A 13 4.76 2.85 4.37
CA ALA A 13 5.82 2.59 3.40
C ALA A 13 7.14 2.20 4.07
N GLY A 14 7.92 1.33 3.43
CA GLY A 14 9.16 0.78 3.97
C GLY A 14 8.95 -0.33 5.01
N LYS A 15 7.71 -0.65 5.39
CA LYS A 15 7.38 -1.82 6.21
C LYS A 15 6.84 -2.96 5.36
N ASN A 16 6.88 -4.16 5.92
CA ASN A 16 6.25 -5.31 5.31
C ASN A 16 4.77 -5.32 5.66
N ILE A 17 3.92 -5.69 4.70
CA ILE A 17 2.50 -5.94 4.93
C ILE A 17 2.14 -7.29 4.34
N THR A 18 1.21 -7.98 5.00
CA THR A 18 0.67 -9.26 4.55
C THR A 18 -0.83 -9.09 4.34
N LEU A 19 -1.28 -9.43 3.14
CA LEU A 19 -2.68 -9.40 2.74
C LEU A 19 -3.21 -10.82 2.74
N ASP A 20 -4.17 -11.09 3.63
CA ASP A 20 -4.81 -12.39 3.69
C ASP A 20 -5.81 -12.52 2.53
N CYS A 21 -5.84 -13.70 1.89
CA CYS A 21 -6.76 -13.96 0.79
C CYS A 21 -8.19 -14.14 1.35
N PRO A 22 -9.16 -13.27 1.01
CA PRO A 22 -10.53 -13.45 1.47
C PRO A 22 -11.13 -14.75 0.92
N GLY A 23 -11.70 -15.56 1.81
CA GLY A 23 -12.27 -16.87 1.47
C GLY A 23 -11.34 -18.07 1.64
N VAL A 24 -10.07 -17.84 1.98
CA VAL A 24 -9.15 -18.90 2.39
C VAL A 24 -9.25 -19.12 3.90
N ASN A 25 -9.45 -20.37 4.29
CA ASN A 25 -9.43 -20.83 5.68
C ASN A 25 -8.83 -22.25 5.74
N GLU A 26 -8.70 -22.81 6.94
CA GLU A 26 -8.10 -24.13 7.19
C GLU A 26 -8.79 -25.30 6.46
N ARG A 27 -10.03 -25.11 5.98
CA ARG A 27 -10.81 -26.12 5.26
C ARG A 27 -10.90 -25.85 3.76
N SER A 28 -10.32 -24.75 3.28
CA SER A 28 -10.34 -24.39 1.87
C SER A 28 -9.44 -25.32 1.07
N LEU A 29 -10.00 -25.95 0.03
CA LEU A 29 -9.24 -26.74 -0.94
C LEU A 29 -8.81 -25.83 -2.08
N VAL A 30 -7.55 -25.37 -2.03
CA VAL A 30 -6.97 -24.46 -3.01
C VAL A 30 -6.09 -25.25 -3.99
N GLU A 31 -6.56 -25.41 -5.22
CA GLU A 31 -5.81 -26.02 -6.32
C GLU A 31 -5.06 -24.95 -7.12
N THR A 32 -5.76 -23.87 -7.46
CA THR A 32 -5.17 -22.68 -8.07
C THR A 32 -5.57 -21.42 -7.31
N LEU A 33 -4.68 -20.43 -7.29
CA LEU A 33 -4.97 -19.12 -6.71
C LEU A 33 -4.30 -18.03 -7.51
N VAL A 34 -4.99 -16.90 -7.68
CA VAL A 34 -4.49 -15.73 -8.38
C VAL A 34 -4.70 -14.48 -7.52
N TRP A 35 -3.62 -13.77 -7.24
CA TRP A 35 -3.67 -12.39 -6.77
C TRP A 35 -3.54 -11.43 -7.96
N ARG A 36 -4.45 -10.48 -8.06
CA ARG A 36 -4.42 -9.46 -9.10
C ARG A 36 -4.88 -8.09 -8.60
N THR A 37 -4.36 -7.05 -9.25
CA THR A 37 -4.94 -5.70 -9.22
C THR A 37 -5.59 -5.45 -10.58
N SER A 38 -4.99 -4.62 -11.44
CA SER A 38 -5.33 -4.48 -12.86
C SER A 38 -4.81 -5.63 -13.72
N HIS A 39 -3.77 -6.31 -13.24
CA HIS A 39 -3.13 -7.46 -13.87
C HIS A 39 -2.76 -8.47 -12.79
N THR A 40 -2.46 -9.70 -13.21
CA THR A 40 -1.97 -10.75 -12.33
C THR A 40 -0.60 -10.39 -11.77
N ILE A 41 -0.45 -10.47 -10.44
CA ILE A 41 0.80 -10.14 -9.75
C ILE A 41 1.39 -11.33 -9.00
N ALA A 42 0.58 -12.31 -8.64
CA ALA A 42 1.04 -13.58 -8.09
C ALA A 42 0.05 -14.70 -8.40
N GLU A 43 0.58 -15.91 -8.58
CA GLU A 43 -0.21 -17.11 -8.87
C GLU A 43 0.33 -18.28 -8.04
N TYR A 44 -0.56 -19.16 -7.62
CA TYR A 44 -0.22 -20.47 -7.10
C TYR A 44 -0.84 -21.51 -8.01
N VAL A 45 0.01 -22.33 -8.63
CA VAL A 45 -0.41 -23.38 -9.57
C VAL A 45 0.51 -24.58 -9.42
N ASN A 46 -0.07 -25.78 -9.40
CA ASN A 46 0.70 -27.04 -9.29
C ASN A 46 1.67 -27.09 -8.09
N GLY A 47 1.31 -26.48 -6.96
CA GLY A 47 2.17 -26.45 -5.77
C GLY A 47 3.25 -25.37 -5.78
N LEU A 48 3.28 -24.51 -6.80
CA LEU A 48 4.35 -23.53 -7.00
C LEU A 48 3.81 -22.10 -6.90
N PRO A 49 4.33 -21.27 -5.97
CA PRO A 49 4.06 -19.84 -5.94
C PRO A 49 4.92 -19.11 -7.00
N LEU A 50 4.28 -18.30 -7.83
CA LEU A 50 4.87 -17.45 -8.85
C LEU A 50 4.51 -16.00 -8.54
N VAL A 51 5.48 -15.08 -8.70
CA VAL A 51 5.30 -13.65 -8.40
C VAL A 51 5.86 -12.80 -9.55
N SER A 52 5.23 -11.65 -9.81
CA SER A 52 5.61 -10.77 -10.92
C SER A 52 6.86 -9.94 -10.64
N ASN A 53 7.24 -9.75 -9.37
CA ASN A 53 8.41 -8.98 -8.98
C ASN A 53 8.99 -9.44 -7.65
N GLN A 54 10.22 -8.99 -7.34
CA GLN A 54 11.00 -9.42 -6.18
C GLN A 54 10.49 -8.89 -4.82
N ARG A 55 9.61 -7.88 -4.80
CA ARG A 55 9.03 -7.35 -3.56
C ARG A 55 7.82 -8.14 -3.09
N LEU A 56 7.27 -9.01 -3.95
CA LEU A 56 6.14 -9.85 -3.66
C LEU A 56 6.59 -11.23 -3.20
N THR A 57 5.89 -11.77 -2.21
CA THR A 57 6.03 -13.17 -1.82
C THR A 57 4.64 -13.75 -1.61
N LEU A 58 4.35 -14.87 -2.25
CA LEU A 58 3.11 -15.62 -2.02
C LEU A 58 3.41 -16.76 -1.04
N LEU A 59 2.80 -16.71 0.14
CA LEU A 59 3.00 -17.72 1.17
C LEU A 59 2.23 -18.99 0.81
N ALA A 60 2.90 -20.14 0.71
CA ALA A 60 2.27 -21.38 0.25
C ALA A 60 1.40 -22.07 1.33
N ASP A 61 1.54 -21.67 2.59
CA ASP A 61 0.81 -22.24 3.74
C ASP A 61 -0.60 -21.66 3.88
N ASN A 62 -0.75 -20.34 3.72
CA ASN A 62 -2.02 -19.64 3.89
C ASN A 62 -2.44 -18.80 2.67
N PHE A 63 -1.66 -18.85 1.59
CA PHE A 63 -1.90 -18.16 0.32
C PHE A 63 -1.96 -16.63 0.42
N SER A 64 -1.40 -16.06 1.49
CA SER A 64 -1.35 -14.61 1.69
C SER A 64 -0.27 -13.98 0.83
N LEU A 65 -0.54 -12.76 0.39
CA LEU A 65 0.40 -11.96 -0.38
C LEU A 65 1.19 -11.04 0.55
N VAL A 66 2.51 -11.16 0.55
CA VAL A 66 3.42 -10.29 1.29
C VAL A 66 4.02 -9.27 0.35
N LEU A 67 3.98 -7.99 0.74
CA LEU A 67 4.73 -6.91 0.10
C LEU A 67 5.87 -6.50 1.02
N SER A 68 7.11 -6.61 0.54
CA SER A 68 8.32 -6.42 1.35
C SER A 68 9.45 -5.75 0.56
N PRO A 69 9.70 -4.43 0.76
CA PRO A 69 8.87 -3.49 1.50
C PRO A 69 7.67 -3.00 0.66
N ALA A 70 6.62 -2.55 1.35
CA ALA A 70 5.52 -1.81 0.75
C ALA A 70 5.94 -0.39 0.38
N SER A 71 5.43 0.13 -0.73
CA SER A 71 5.59 1.52 -1.17
C SER A 71 4.23 2.18 -1.43
N ALA A 72 4.17 3.52 -1.42
CA ALA A 72 2.93 4.26 -1.68
C ALA A 72 2.24 3.84 -3.01
N SER A 73 3.04 3.47 -4.02
CA SER A 73 2.58 2.96 -5.32
C SER A 73 1.87 1.62 -5.28
N ASP A 74 1.98 0.87 -4.18
CA ASP A 74 1.26 -0.40 -3.98
C ASP A 74 -0.18 -0.16 -3.50
N THR A 75 -0.59 1.10 -3.33
CA THR A 75 -1.98 1.44 -2.99
C THR A 75 -2.90 1.07 -4.15
N ALA A 76 -3.77 0.09 -3.93
CA ALA A 76 -4.70 -0.43 -4.92
C ALA A 76 -5.78 -1.30 -4.29
N GLU A 77 -6.79 -1.64 -5.10
CA GLU A 77 -7.68 -2.77 -4.84
C GLU A 77 -7.05 -4.06 -5.35
N TYR A 78 -6.95 -5.05 -4.47
CA TYR A 78 -6.44 -6.38 -4.72
C TYR A 78 -7.58 -7.39 -4.69
N SER A 79 -7.57 -8.34 -5.62
CA SER A 79 -8.48 -9.47 -5.66
C SER A 79 -7.70 -10.77 -5.55
N CYS A 80 -8.16 -11.66 -4.67
CA CYS A 80 -7.71 -13.03 -4.60
C CYS A 80 -8.78 -13.96 -5.17
N LEU A 81 -8.44 -14.73 -6.20
CA LEU A 81 -9.35 -15.64 -6.89
C LEU A 81 -8.90 -17.08 -6.66
N LEU A 82 -9.84 -17.94 -6.28
CA LEU A 82 -9.59 -19.35 -5.99
C LEU A 82 -10.14 -20.21 -7.13
N ASN A 83 -9.39 -21.24 -7.54
CA ASN A 83 -9.85 -22.30 -8.44
C ASN A 83 -10.61 -21.76 -9.67
N ASP A 84 -9.99 -20.78 -10.35
CA ASP A 84 -10.52 -20.10 -11.55
C ASP A 84 -11.90 -19.44 -11.38
N ARG A 85 -12.29 -19.10 -10.13
CA ARG A 85 -13.50 -18.31 -9.87
C ARG A 85 -13.40 -16.94 -10.53
N HIS A 86 -14.52 -16.50 -11.11
CA HIS A 86 -14.60 -15.19 -11.74
C HIS A 86 -14.62 -14.03 -10.74
N ASN A 87 -15.31 -14.23 -9.61
CA ASN A 87 -15.51 -13.22 -8.58
C ASN A 87 -14.77 -13.59 -7.29
N PRO A 88 -14.08 -12.63 -6.65
CA PRO A 88 -13.50 -12.83 -5.33
C PRO A 88 -14.60 -12.88 -4.26
N GLU A 89 -14.28 -13.48 -3.11
CA GLU A 89 -15.19 -13.47 -1.95
C GLU A 89 -15.29 -12.07 -1.34
N ALA A 90 -14.17 -11.35 -1.29
CA ALA A 90 -14.08 -9.94 -0.97
C ALA A 90 -12.91 -9.30 -1.72
N VAL A 91 -12.97 -7.99 -1.92
CA VAL A 91 -11.85 -7.18 -2.41
C VAL A 91 -11.00 -6.73 -1.22
N VAL A 92 -9.69 -6.67 -1.39
CA VAL A 92 -8.76 -6.09 -0.40
C VAL A 92 -8.40 -4.68 -0.85
N ASP A 93 -8.82 -3.67 -0.10
CA ASP A 93 -8.52 -2.26 -0.34
C ASP A 93 -7.30 -1.85 0.50
N LEU A 94 -6.13 -1.75 -0.15
CA LEU A 94 -4.86 -1.41 0.52
C LEU A 94 -4.52 0.06 0.31
N LEU A 95 -4.35 0.79 1.41
CA LEU A 95 -3.77 2.12 1.46
C LEU A 95 -2.37 2.08 2.07
N VAL A 96 -1.33 2.35 1.27
CA VAL A 96 0.04 2.50 1.77
C VAL A 96 0.36 3.98 1.88
N GLN A 97 0.58 4.42 3.12
CA GLN A 97 0.93 5.80 3.46
C GLN A 97 2.43 5.93 3.62
N ASP A 98 3.03 6.91 2.94
CA ASP A 98 4.44 7.26 3.12
C ASP A 98 4.55 8.63 3.79
N VAL A 99 5.75 8.99 4.23
CA VAL A 99 6.05 10.34 4.70
C VAL A 99 5.81 11.31 3.54
N PRO A 100 5.02 12.38 3.71
CA PRO A 100 4.83 13.40 2.67
C PRO A 100 6.17 13.95 2.19
N ASP A 101 6.20 14.48 0.97
CA ASP A 101 7.42 15.16 0.52
C ASP A 101 7.85 16.30 1.43
N PRO A 102 9.16 16.55 1.58
CA PRO A 102 9.63 17.75 2.22
C PRO A 102 8.92 18.97 1.61
N PRO A 103 8.52 19.96 2.43
CA PRO A 103 7.99 21.20 1.90
C PRO A 103 9.03 21.88 1.00
N GLY A 104 8.55 22.83 0.19
CA GLY A 104 9.46 23.70 -0.55
C GLY A 104 10.41 24.44 0.39
N ARG A 105 11.57 24.85 -0.15
CA ARG A 105 12.55 25.65 0.61
C ARG A 105 11.86 26.88 1.21
N PRO A 106 12.00 27.15 2.52
CA PRO A 106 11.42 28.34 3.12
C PRO A 106 12.07 29.60 2.54
N LEU A 107 11.23 30.57 2.22
CA LEU A 107 11.57 31.89 1.74
C LEU A 107 11.33 32.91 2.85
N VAL A 108 12.28 33.83 3.03
CA VAL A 108 12.11 34.97 3.92
C VAL A 108 11.25 36.00 3.21
N VAL A 109 10.06 36.24 3.74
CA VAL A 109 9.13 37.25 3.22
C VAL A 109 9.46 38.61 3.82
N SER A 110 9.70 38.64 5.13
CA SER A 110 10.01 39.85 5.88
C SER A 110 10.81 39.48 7.14
N PHE A 111 11.55 40.44 7.71
CA PHE A 111 12.23 40.23 8.98
C PHE A 111 12.39 41.53 9.77
N THR A 112 12.52 41.37 11.08
CA THR A 112 12.91 42.42 12.02
C THR A 112 14.18 41.99 12.77
N SER A 113 14.62 42.77 13.76
CA SER A 113 15.72 42.36 14.64
C SER A 113 15.37 41.18 15.56
N ARG A 114 14.09 40.81 15.69
CA ARG A 114 13.60 39.76 16.61
C ARG A 114 12.63 38.75 16.00
N SER A 115 12.23 38.92 14.75
CA SER A 115 11.26 38.06 14.08
C SER A 115 11.59 37.86 12.60
N VAL A 116 11.12 36.76 12.03
CA VAL A 116 11.19 36.46 10.61
C VAL A 116 9.87 35.88 10.15
N ASP A 117 9.35 36.39 9.04
CA ASP A 117 8.18 35.82 8.37
C ASP A 117 8.67 34.90 7.27
N LEU A 118 8.22 33.63 7.32
CA LEU A 118 8.59 32.60 6.37
C LEU A 118 7.39 32.18 5.54
N SER A 119 7.62 31.89 4.27
CA SER A 119 6.67 31.20 3.40
C SER A 119 7.35 30.01 2.73
N TRP A 120 6.60 28.94 2.46
CA TRP A 120 7.09 27.79 1.73
C TRP A 120 5.97 27.20 0.88
N ALA A 121 6.34 26.49 -0.18
CA ALA A 121 5.40 25.70 -0.95
C ALA A 121 5.00 24.44 -0.16
N HIS A 122 3.75 24.02 -0.27
CA HIS A 122 3.29 22.73 0.25
C HIS A 122 4.07 21.57 -0.41
N SER A 123 4.11 20.40 0.24
CA SER A 123 4.63 19.18 -0.38
C SER A 123 3.92 18.91 -1.72
N GLN A 124 4.69 18.58 -2.76
CA GLN A 124 4.15 18.35 -4.09
C GLN A 124 3.38 17.02 -4.18
N ASP A 125 3.80 16.02 -3.40
CA ASP A 125 3.14 14.73 -3.29
C ASP A 125 2.89 14.39 -1.81
N PRO A 126 1.61 14.28 -1.37
CA PRO A 126 1.30 13.81 -0.03
C PRO A 126 1.59 12.30 0.16
N ARG A 127 1.91 11.54 -0.90
CA ARG A 127 2.17 10.09 -0.86
C ARG A 127 1.15 9.31 -0.02
N ASN A 128 -0.12 9.55 -0.32
CA ASN A 128 -1.28 8.97 0.37
C ASN A 128 -1.38 9.30 1.88
N ALA A 129 -0.61 10.27 2.36
CA ALA A 129 -0.64 10.76 3.74
C ALA A 129 -0.91 12.28 3.77
N PRO A 130 -1.96 12.75 4.45
CA PRO A 130 -2.18 14.19 4.60
C PRO A 130 -1.09 14.82 5.49
N VAL A 131 -0.62 16.01 5.11
CA VAL A 131 0.28 16.81 5.97
C VAL A 131 -0.52 17.37 7.15
N THR A 132 -0.11 17.05 8.37
CA THR A 132 -0.78 17.48 9.60
C THR A 132 -0.13 18.68 10.27
N ASN A 133 1.20 18.82 10.17
CA ASN A 133 1.95 19.93 10.77
C ASN A 133 3.29 20.18 10.06
N PHE A 134 3.86 21.38 10.28
CA PHE A 134 5.22 21.74 9.88
C PHE A 134 6.06 22.05 11.12
N ILE A 135 7.35 21.70 11.09
CA ILE A 135 8.33 22.00 12.14
C ILE A 135 9.37 22.95 11.55
N ILE A 136 9.64 24.07 12.24
CA ILE A 136 10.67 25.03 11.84
C ILE A 136 11.91 24.78 12.69
N GLU A 137 13.00 24.39 12.03
CA GLU A 137 14.30 24.21 12.67
C GLU A 137 15.20 25.42 12.40
N THR A 138 15.94 25.85 13.43
CA THR A 138 16.89 26.96 13.32
C THR A 138 18.26 26.49 13.81
N ARG A 139 19.33 27.03 13.20
CA ARG A 139 20.71 26.80 13.63
C ARG A 139 21.35 28.13 14.03
N ARG A 140 22.11 28.11 15.11
CA ARG A 140 22.85 29.27 15.62
C ARG A 140 24.20 29.40 14.95
#